data_AF-A0A0X3RY03-F1
#
_entry.id   AF-A0A0X3RY03-F1
#
_cell.length_a   1.000
_cell.length_b   1.000
_cell.length_c   1.000
_cell.angle_alpha   90.00
_cell.angle_beta   90.00
_cell.angle_gamma   90.00
#
_symmetry.space_group_name_H-M   'P 1'
#
loop_
_entity.id
_entity.type
_entity.pdbx_description
1 polymer ?
#
loop_
_entity_poly.entity_id
_entity_poly.type
_entity_poly.pdbx_seq_one_letter_code
_entity_poly.pdbx_strand_id
1 'polypeptide(L)'
;MLRNLMGPRTLRRCAPAAAALTVLAATPAMAGNVWQIQTANSPTTGAPITGGGSWIVNKQSGYYLGRSLPGWEFDNEQTTPANWHYGRAITGLNMCGWAMPGSMATLVRSVTDSCSDATKDTLSHRLTVGRDFNAPAHATGDGTASPADTGCTLYYNYFHGTDFTSNGGHWADAAGTASATVMYRFTTRDGRAAVVRDPSRGWGFLPIGCVTRPSALYNDND
;
A
#
# COMPACT_ATOMS: atom_id res chain seq x y z
N MET A 1 86.17 -22.70 -30.82
CA MET A 1 85.51 -23.75 -30.00
C MET A 1 85.04 -23.11 -28.71
N LEU A 2 83.74 -23.21 -28.38
CA LEU A 2 83.10 -23.06 -27.04
C LEU A 2 83.30 -21.69 -26.34
N ARG A 3 82.37 -21.04 -25.63
CA ARG A 3 80.99 -21.33 -25.16
C ARG A 3 80.39 -19.99 -24.63
N ASN A 4 79.06 -19.91 -24.69
CA ASN A 4 78.10 -19.00 -24.05
C ASN A 4 78.45 -18.40 -22.67
N LEU A 5 77.92 -17.19 -22.41
CA LEU A 5 77.32 -16.69 -21.14
C LEU A 5 76.53 -15.38 -21.43
N MET A 6 75.20 -15.45 -21.56
CA MET A 6 74.14 -14.99 -20.62
C MET A 6 74.01 -13.47 -20.37
N GLY A 7 72.80 -12.95 -20.68
CA GLY A 7 72.26 -11.69 -20.18
C GLY A 7 70.72 -11.70 -20.28
N PRO A 8 69.96 -11.53 -19.18
CA PRO A 8 68.54 -11.90 -19.12
C PRO A 8 67.56 -10.83 -19.64
N ARG A 9 66.50 -11.30 -20.30
CA ARG A 9 65.33 -10.52 -20.74
C ARG A 9 64.47 -10.13 -19.52
N THR A 10 64.19 -8.84 -19.41
CA THR A 10 63.28 -8.23 -18.44
C THR A 10 61.84 -8.67 -18.69
N LEU A 11 61.30 -9.51 -17.80
CA LEU A 11 59.87 -9.83 -17.74
C LEU A 11 59.16 -8.80 -16.85
N ARG A 12 58.38 -7.91 -17.46
CA ARG A 12 57.37 -7.09 -16.77
C ARG A 12 56.33 -8.02 -16.16
N ARG A 13 56.24 -8.05 -14.83
CA ARG A 13 55.12 -8.67 -14.11
C ARG A 13 53.88 -7.78 -14.26
N CYS A 14 52.90 -8.21 -15.04
CA CYS A 14 51.52 -7.74 -14.90
C CYS A 14 50.88 -8.50 -13.73
N ALA A 15 50.53 -7.80 -12.66
CA ALA A 15 49.68 -8.34 -11.60
C ALA A 15 48.21 -8.23 -12.03
N PRO A 16 47.41 -9.31 -11.97
CA PRO A 16 45.96 -9.17 -12.12
C PRO A 16 45.38 -8.60 -10.82
N ALA A 17 44.75 -7.43 -10.92
CA ALA A 17 43.90 -6.91 -9.86
C ALA A 17 42.62 -7.74 -9.80
N ALA A 18 42.52 -8.63 -8.81
CA ALA A 18 41.28 -9.34 -8.51
C ALA A 18 40.27 -8.34 -7.94
N ALA A 19 39.29 -7.94 -8.74
CA ALA A 19 38.13 -7.21 -8.26
C ALA A 19 37.30 -8.16 -7.40
N ALA A 20 37.36 -7.98 -6.08
CA ALA A 20 36.50 -8.68 -5.14
C ALA A 20 35.06 -8.18 -5.34
N LEU A 21 34.25 -8.98 -6.03
CA LEU A 21 32.81 -8.78 -6.14
C LEU A 21 32.21 -9.11 -4.77
N THR A 22 31.98 -8.10 -3.92
CA THR A 22 31.19 -8.24 -2.70
C THR A 22 29.75 -8.53 -3.09
N VAL A 23 29.40 -9.81 -3.11
CA VAL A 23 28.00 -10.25 -3.12
C VAL A 23 27.42 -9.84 -1.76
N LEU A 24 26.72 -8.71 -1.73
CA LEU A 24 25.81 -8.38 -0.63
C LEU A 24 24.79 -9.52 -0.58
N ALA A 25 24.94 -10.41 0.40
CA ALA A 25 23.95 -11.43 0.68
C ALA A 25 22.63 -10.70 0.99
N ALA A 26 21.65 -10.83 0.10
CA ALA A 26 20.29 -10.40 0.39
C ALA A 26 19.85 -11.12 1.66
N THR A 27 19.41 -10.37 2.67
CA THR A 27 18.77 -10.95 3.85
C THR A 27 17.63 -11.84 3.37
N PRO A 28 17.51 -13.10 3.85
CA PRO A 28 16.41 -13.95 3.47
C PRO A 28 15.11 -13.23 3.81
N ALA A 29 14.25 -13.10 2.82
CA ALA A 29 12.93 -12.55 2.99
C ALA A 29 12.20 -13.43 4.04
N MET A 30 11.74 -12.81 5.14
CA MET A 30 11.07 -13.53 6.22
C MET A 30 9.82 -14.21 5.63
N ALA A 31 9.65 -15.51 5.85
CA ALA A 31 8.46 -16.21 5.38
C ALA A 31 7.22 -15.67 6.11
N GLY A 32 6.27 -15.13 5.36
CA GLY A 32 4.97 -14.69 5.83
C GLY A 32 3.98 -15.83 6.07
N ASN A 33 2.84 -15.47 6.66
CA ASN A 33 1.71 -16.35 6.84
C ASN A 33 0.48 -15.75 6.18
N VAL A 34 -0.22 -16.53 5.37
CA VAL A 34 -1.50 -16.15 4.78
C VAL A 34 -2.62 -16.46 5.75
N TRP A 35 -3.44 -15.45 6.03
CA TRP A 35 -4.62 -15.51 6.88
C TRP A 35 -5.87 -15.18 6.10
N GLN A 36 -7.00 -15.75 6.52
CA GLN A 36 -8.30 -15.21 6.16
C GLN A 36 -8.63 -14.00 7.02
N ILE A 37 -9.23 -12.99 6.39
CA ILE A 37 -9.67 -11.75 7.03
C ILE A 37 -11.02 -11.95 7.72
N GLN A 38 -11.14 -11.43 8.95
CA GLN A 38 -12.42 -11.16 9.59
C GLN A 38 -12.69 -9.65 9.67
N THR A 39 -13.92 -9.29 10.04
CA THR A 39 -14.27 -7.90 10.28
C THR A 39 -13.54 -7.37 11.52
N ALA A 40 -12.66 -6.40 11.31
CA ALA A 40 -11.99 -5.68 12.37
C ALA A 40 -12.80 -4.46 12.84
N ASN A 41 -12.50 -4.01 14.06
CA ASN A 41 -12.99 -2.74 14.56
C ASN A 41 -12.15 -1.59 14.01
N SER A 42 -12.80 -0.50 13.62
CA SER A 42 -12.15 0.75 13.25
C SER A 42 -11.23 1.22 14.39
N PRO A 43 -9.94 1.48 14.14
CA PRO A 43 -9.03 2.03 15.13
C PRO A 43 -9.47 3.39 15.69
N THR A 44 -10.32 4.12 14.96
CA THR A 44 -10.80 5.45 15.36
C THR A 44 -12.06 5.37 16.22
N THR A 45 -12.97 4.43 15.96
CA THR A 45 -14.28 4.37 16.64
C THR A 45 -14.44 3.19 17.58
N GLY A 46 -13.57 2.18 17.50
CA GLY A 46 -13.69 0.95 18.27
C GLY A 46 -14.86 0.03 17.86
N ALA A 47 -15.64 0.43 16.85
CA ALA A 47 -16.78 -0.34 16.33
C ALA A 47 -16.40 -1.09 15.05
N PRO A 48 -17.09 -2.20 14.70
CA PRO A 48 -16.89 -2.90 13.44
C PRO A 48 -16.98 -1.95 12.25
N ILE A 49 -16.06 -2.08 11.28
CA ILE A 49 -16.10 -1.20 10.12
C ILE A 49 -17.39 -1.41 9.30
N THR A 50 -18.01 -0.32 8.87
CA THR A 50 -19.17 -0.37 7.99
C THR A 50 -18.82 -1.09 6.69
N GLY A 51 -19.58 -2.12 6.32
CA GLY A 51 -19.31 -2.99 5.17
C GLY A 51 -18.34 -4.15 5.43
N GLY A 52 -17.81 -4.28 6.66
CA GLY A 52 -17.01 -5.44 7.08
C GLY A 52 -15.59 -5.53 6.52
N GLY A 53 -14.84 -6.50 7.03
CA GLY A 53 -13.47 -6.83 6.62
C GLY A 53 -12.39 -5.99 7.31
N SER A 54 -11.33 -5.68 6.57
CA SER A 54 -10.21 -4.85 7.02
C SER A 54 -9.91 -3.75 6.01
N TRP A 55 -9.62 -2.55 6.50
CA TRP A 55 -9.04 -1.51 5.66
C TRP A 55 -7.59 -1.88 5.34
N ILE A 56 -7.21 -1.66 4.09
CA ILE A 56 -5.82 -1.65 3.68
C ILE A 56 -5.38 -0.20 3.62
N VAL A 57 -4.40 0.17 4.43
CA VAL A 57 -3.90 1.54 4.56
C VAL A 57 -2.41 1.63 4.22
N ASN A 58 -1.97 2.82 3.84
CA ASN A 58 -0.59 3.03 3.38
C ASN A 58 0.46 2.96 4.51
N LYS A 59 0.05 3.30 5.73
CA LYS A 59 0.80 3.16 6.99
C LYS A 59 -0.17 2.95 8.14
N GLN A 60 0.33 2.56 9.32
CA GLN A 60 -0.49 2.41 10.52
C GLN A 60 -1.30 3.69 10.78
N SER A 61 -2.61 3.57 10.93
CA SER A 61 -3.54 4.71 11.06
C SER A 61 -3.42 5.77 9.94
N GLY A 62 -3.02 5.33 8.73
CA GLY A 62 -2.82 6.18 7.57
C GLY A 62 -4.03 6.31 6.65
N TYR A 63 -3.77 6.54 5.37
CA TYR A 63 -4.79 6.75 4.34
C TYR A 63 -5.32 5.42 3.81
N TYR A 64 -6.64 5.36 3.61
CA TYR A 64 -7.34 4.24 3.00
C TYR A 64 -6.90 4.03 1.55
N LEU A 65 -6.47 2.80 1.24
CA LEU A 65 -6.09 2.35 -0.11
C LEU A 65 -7.07 1.33 -0.70
N GLY A 66 -7.88 0.72 0.14
CA GLY A 66 -8.82 -0.31 -0.25
C GLY A 66 -9.23 -1.15 0.94
N ARG A 67 -9.86 -2.30 0.67
CA ARG A 67 -10.43 -3.17 1.68
C ARG A 67 -10.34 -4.63 1.28
N SER A 68 -9.81 -5.43 2.19
CA SER A 68 -9.96 -6.87 2.14
C SER A 68 -11.27 -7.27 2.85
N LEU A 69 -12.19 -7.90 2.12
CA LEU A 69 -13.48 -8.33 2.68
C LEU A 69 -13.34 -9.59 3.55
N PRO A 70 -14.34 -9.91 4.40
CA PRO A 70 -14.31 -11.13 5.19
C PRO A 70 -14.09 -12.40 4.35
N GLY A 71 -13.24 -13.30 4.82
CA GLY A 71 -12.84 -14.53 4.15
C GLY A 71 -11.74 -14.35 3.09
N TRP A 72 -11.37 -13.11 2.73
CA TRP A 72 -10.29 -12.85 1.78
C TRP A 72 -8.93 -13.17 2.39
N GLU A 73 -7.98 -13.51 1.53
CA GLU A 73 -6.64 -13.86 1.96
C GLU A 73 -5.75 -12.62 2.07
N PHE A 74 -5.01 -12.54 3.18
CA PHE A 74 -3.99 -11.55 3.43
C PHE A 74 -2.70 -12.25 3.88
N ASP A 75 -1.63 -12.00 3.15
CA ASP A 75 -0.29 -12.42 3.53
C ASP A 75 0.28 -11.45 4.56
N ASN A 76 0.59 -11.93 5.77
CA ASN A 76 1.16 -11.12 6.83
C ASN A 76 2.66 -11.39 6.99
N GLU A 77 3.45 -10.37 6.66
CA GLU A 77 4.92 -10.38 6.70
C GLU A 77 5.46 -9.79 8.00
N GLN A 78 4.76 -8.80 8.56
CA GLN A 78 5.17 -8.13 9.78
C GLN A 78 3.96 -7.72 10.62
N THR A 79 3.95 -8.16 11.88
CA THR A 79 2.99 -7.67 12.88
C THR A 79 3.67 -6.69 13.84
N THR A 80 3.06 -5.53 14.08
CA THR A 80 3.58 -4.55 15.05
C THR A 80 3.08 -4.83 16.47
N PRO A 81 3.68 -4.22 17.52
CA PRO A 81 3.16 -4.35 18.89
C PRO A 81 1.71 -3.85 19.06
N ALA A 82 1.28 -2.88 18.23
CA ALA A 82 -0.11 -2.41 18.17
C ALA A 82 -1.02 -3.34 17.34
N ASN A 83 -0.52 -4.51 16.96
CA ASN A 83 -1.19 -5.54 16.18
C ASN A 83 -1.62 -5.11 14.77
N TRP A 84 -0.90 -4.16 14.15
CA TRP A 84 -1.06 -3.88 12.72
C TRP A 84 -0.28 -4.91 11.89
N HIS A 85 -0.83 -5.30 10.74
CA HIS A 85 -0.30 -6.36 9.91
C HIS A 85 0.14 -5.81 8.55
N TYR A 86 1.44 -5.74 8.29
CA TYR A 86 1.96 -5.39 6.98
C TYR A 86 2.11 -6.63 6.12
N GLY A 87 1.74 -6.50 4.85
CA GLY A 87 1.95 -7.53 3.84
C GLY A 87 0.99 -7.33 2.67
N ARG A 88 0.54 -8.42 2.04
CA ARG A 88 -0.22 -8.37 0.78
C ARG A 88 -1.69 -8.75 0.97
N ALA A 89 -2.59 -7.85 0.59
CA ALA A 89 -3.98 -8.20 0.31
C ALA A 89 -4.04 -8.99 -1.00
N ILE A 90 -4.12 -10.32 -0.91
CA ILE A 90 -4.01 -11.22 -2.07
C ILE A 90 -5.29 -11.18 -2.89
N THR A 91 -6.43 -11.45 -2.26
CA THR A 91 -7.73 -11.51 -2.95
C THR A 91 -8.18 -10.10 -3.32
N GLY A 92 -8.59 -9.90 -4.58
CA GLY A 92 -9.22 -8.69 -5.09
C GLY A 92 -8.30 -7.49 -5.35
N LEU A 93 -7.37 -7.16 -4.44
CA LEU A 93 -6.49 -5.99 -4.56
C LEU A 93 -5.11 -6.33 -5.10
N ASN A 94 -4.57 -7.50 -4.76
CA ASN A 94 -3.17 -7.88 -5.02
C ASN A 94 -2.16 -6.78 -4.63
N MET A 95 -2.35 -6.13 -3.47
CA MET A 95 -1.66 -4.90 -3.09
C MET A 95 -0.95 -5.04 -1.73
N CYS A 96 0.27 -4.50 -1.63
CA CYS A 96 0.95 -4.34 -0.35
C CYS A 96 0.36 -3.19 0.47
N GLY A 97 0.21 -3.38 1.78
CA GLY A 97 -0.26 -2.35 2.70
C GLY A 97 -0.39 -2.87 4.12
N TRP A 98 -0.99 -2.06 4.99
CA TRP A 98 -1.26 -2.43 6.37
C TRP A 98 -2.74 -2.77 6.56
N ALA A 99 -3.02 -3.97 7.06
CA ALA A 99 -4.32 -4.37 7.56
C ALA A 99 -4.47 -4.02 9.05
N MET A 100 -5.71 -3.75 9.45
CA MET A 100 -6.03 -3.24 10.80
C MET A 100 -5.83 -4.29 11.91
N PRO A 101 -5.66 -3.85 13.17
CA PRO A 101 -5.68 -4.74 14.32
C PRO A 101 -6.93 -5.63 14.41
N GLY A 102 -6.72 -6.90 14.76
CA GLY A 102 -7.80 -7.87 14.92
C GLY A 102 -8.36 -8.43 13.61
N SER A 103 -7.75 -8.13 12.46
CA SER A 103 -8.23 -8.59 11.15
C SER A 103 -7.88 -10.03 10.82
N MET A 104 -6.80 -10.58 11.40
CA MET A 104 -6.34 -11.93 11.10
C MET A 104 -7.21 -12.97 11.83
N ALA A 105 -7.92 -13.82 11.09
CA ALA A 105 -8.84 -14.81 11.66
C ALA A 105 -8.24 -16.22 11.67
N THR A 106 -8.13 -16.84 10.50
CA THR A 106 -7.71 -18.23 10.34
C THR A 106 -6.44 -18.31 9.52
N LEU A 107 -5.42 -18.98 10.05
CA LEU A 107 -4.19 -19.27 9.32
C LEU A 107 -4.48 -20.28 8.21
N VAL A 108 -4.11 -19.94 6.98
CA VAL A 108 -4.35 -20.77 5.79
C VAL A 108 -3.10 -21.54 5.40
N ARG A 109 -1.98 -20.84 5.24
CA ARG A 109 -0.70 -21.41 4.77
C ARG A 109 0.46 -20.47 5.10
N SER A 110 1.68 -20.97 5.04
CA SER A 110 2.89 -20.15 5.00
C SER A 110 3.31 -19.90 3.55
N VAL A 111 3.90 -18.74 3.30
CA VAL A 111 4.39 -18.32 1.98
C VAL A 111 5.72 -17.58 2.12
N THR A 112 6.42 -17.42 1.01
CA THR A 112 7.58 -16.54 0.95
C THR A 112 7.13 -15.09 0.92
N ASP A 113 7.96 -14.19 1.48
CA ASP A 113 7.72 -12.74 1.47
C ASP A 113 7.20 -12.23 0.12
N SER A 114 6.05 -11.57 0.16
CA SER A 114 5.37 -10.99 -0.98
C SER A 114 5.39 -9.45 -0.99
N CYS A 115 5.93 -8.79 0.04
CA CYS A 115 5.98 -7.34 0.19
C CYS A 115 7.26 -6.84 0.88
N SER A 116 8.18 -6.28 0.07
CA SER A 116 9.46 -5.77 0.56
C SER A 116 9.36 -4.53 1.46
N ASP A 117 10.36 -4.34 2.33
CA ASP A 117 10.54 -3.12 3.12
C ASP A 117 10.64 -1.85 2.25
N ALA A 118 11.28 -1.91 1.09
CA ALA A 118 11.35 -0.76 0.17
C ALA A 118 9.95 -0.34 -0.32
N THR A 119 9.07 -1.31 -0.57
CA THR A 119 7.66 -1.05 -0.88
C THR A 119 6.97 -0.39 0.30
N LYS A 120 7.17 -0.91 1.52
CA LYS A 120 6.61 -0.36 2.76
C LYS A 120 6.99 1.11 2.97
N ASP A 121 8.27 1.43 2.82
CA ASP A 121 8.80 2.78 2.99
C ASP A 121 8.23 3.74 1.94
N THR A 122 8.18 3.30 0.67
CA THR A 122 7.60 4.10 -0.42
C THR A 122 6.11 4.37 -0.19
N LEU A 123 5.34 3.36 0.24
CA LEU A 123 3.90 3.49 0.50
C LEU A 123 3.60 4.44 1.65
N SER A 124 4.50 4.55 2.63
CA SER A 124 4.28 5.36 3.82
C SER A 124 4.06 6.85 3.51
N HIS A 125 4.61 7.32 2.39
CA HIS A 125 4.45 8.69 1.91
C HIS A 125 3.12 8.88 1.18
N ARG A 126 2.28 9.80 1.65
CA ARG A 126 0.97 10.04 1.04
C ARG A 126 1.00 10.44 -0.43
N LEU A 127 2.05 11.12 -0.89
CA LEU A 127 2.16 11.51 -2.31
C LEU A 127 2.41 10.31 -3.24
N THR A 128 2.79 9.16 -2.70
CA THR A 128 2.84 7.90 -3.45
C THR A 128 1.45 7.47 -3.90
N VAL A 129 0.45 7.62 -3.03
CA VAL A 129 -0.90 7.06 -3.23
C VAL A 129 -1.90 8.08 -3.78
N GLY A 130 -1.63 9.37 -3.63
CA GLY A 130 -2.59 10.42 -3.95
C GLY A 130 -2.02 11.80 -4.17
N ARG A 131 -2.95 12.74 -4.30
CA ARG A 131 -2.79 14.18 -4.40
C ARG A 131 -4.06 14.87 -3.92
N ASP A 132 -4.03 16.19 -3.84
CA ASP A 132 -5.16 17.04 -3.45
C ASP A 132 -5.76 16.58 -2.11
N PHE A 133 -4.90 16.37 -1.10
CA PHE A 133 -5.36 16.01 0.24
C PHE A 133 -6.05 17.21 0.87
N ASN A 134 -7.14 16.99 1.59
CA ASN A 134 -7.88 18.07 2.23
C ASN A 134 -7.47 18.36 3.68
N ALA A 135 -6.37 17.74 4.14
CA ALA A 135 -5.80 17.97 5.45
C ALA A 135 -4.27 17.92 5.38
N PRO A 136 -3.56 18.62 6.29
CA PRO A 136 -2.10 18.49 6.43
C PRO A 136 -1.66 17.05 6.71
N ALA A 137 -0.39 16.74 6.42
CA ALA A 137 0.23 15.51 6.88
C ALA A 137 0.01 15.31 8.40
N HIS A 138 -0.22 14.06 8.81
CA HIS A 138 -0.48 13.63 10.20
C HIS A 138 -1.75 14.18 10.87
N ALA A 139 -2.54 15.04 10.21
CA ALA A 139 -3.81 15.51 10.76
C ALA A 139 -4.88 14.41 10.73
N THR A 140 -5.45 14.10 11.89
CA THR A 140 -6.54 13.16 12.04
C THR A 140 -7.87 13.79 11.62
N GLY A 141 -8.72 13.04 10.92
CA GLY A 141 -10.05 13.50 10.51
C GLY A 141 -10.64 12.69 9.35
N ASP A 142 -11.96 12.67 9.28
CA ASP A 142 -12.72 11.92 8.25
C ASP A 142 -12.72 12.60 6.88
N GLY A 143 -12.23 13.83 6.79
CA GLY A 143 -12.22 14.63 5.58
C GLY A 143 -13.10 15.88 5.67
N THR A 144 -13.46 16.43 4.51
CA THR A 144 -14.23 17.67 4.35
C THR A 144 -15.54 17.29 3.70
N ALA A 145 -16.65 17.66 4.34
CA ALA A 145 -17.96 17.46 3.78
C ALA A 145 -18.03 18.08 2.38
N SER A 146 -18.34 17.24 1.39
CA SER A 146 -18.33 17.58 -0.02
C SER A 146 -19.58 17.00 -0.67
N PRO A 147 -20.29 17.79 -1.52
CA PRO A 147 -21.37 17.26 -2.32
C PRO A 147 -20.89 16.12 -3.22
N ALA A 148 -21.71 15.07 -3.32
CA ALA A 148 -21.49 13.95 -4.22
C ALA A 148 -22.77 13.62 -5.01
N ASP A 149 -22.58 13.10 -6.21
CA ASP A 149 -23.66 12.65 -7.09
C ASP A 149 -24.21 11.31 -6.61
N THR A 150 -25.50 11.28 -6.25
CA THR A 150 -26.19 10.08 -5.77
C THR A 150 -26.45 9.05 -6.86
N GLY A 151 -26.30 9.41 -8.14
CA GLY A 151 -26.30 8.48 -9.26
C GLY A 151 -25.01 7.67 -9.38
N CYS A 152 -23.94 8.08 -8.69
CA CYS A 152 -22.66 7.37 -8.74
C CYS A 152 -22.61 6.20 -7.74
N THR A 153 -21.88 5.15 -8.12
CA THR A 153 -21.60 4.01 -7.25
C THR A 153 -20.29 4.21 -6.51
N LEU A 154 -20.33 4.02 -5.18
CA LEU A 154 -19.16 3.89 -4.33
C LEU A 154 -18.58 2.49 -4.47
N TYR A 155 -17.26 2.40 -4.60
CA TYR A 155 -16.52 1.13 -4.65
C TYR A 155 -15.58 1.04 -3.47
N TYR A 156 -15.48 -0.12 -2.82
CA TYR A 156 -14.49 -0.30 -1.76
C TYR A 156 -13.07 -0.37 -2.30
N ASN A 157 -12.90 -0.82 -3.54
CA ASN A 157 -11.60 -1.04 -4.17
C ASN A 157 -11.48 -0.35 -5.53
N TYR A 158 -10.40 0.39 -5.73
CA TYR A 158 -10.09 1.10 -6.98
C TYR A 158 -8.72 0.73 -7.53
N PHE A 159 -7.72 0.65 -6.66
CA PHE A 159 -6.38 0.23 -7.00
C PHE A 159 -6.29 -1.30 -7.11
N HIS A 160 -5.39 -1.80 -7.97
CA HIS A 160 -5.01 -3.21 -8.04
C HIS A 160 -3.49 -3.37 -8.20
N GLY A 161 -2.78 -3.74 -7.13
CA GLY A 161 -1.32 -3.67 -7.08
C GLY A 161 -0.81 -2.39 -6.40
N THR A 162 0.50 -2.17 -6.46
CA THR A 162 1.18 -1.14 -5.63
C THR A 162 1.80 0.01 -6.44
N ASP A 163 1.57 0.08 -7.75
CA ASP A 163 1.86 1.27 -8.55
C ASP A 163 0.59 2.13 -8.71
N PHE A 164 0.39 3.11 -7.84
CA PHE A 164 -0.80 3.97 -7.84
C PHE A 164 -0.90 4.91 -9.04
N THR A 165 0.15 5.02 -9.86
CA THR A 165 0.11 5.84 -11.08
C THR A 165 -0.51 5.09 -12.26
N SER A 166 -0.37 3.77 -12.30
CA SER A 166 -0.79 2.94 -13.43
C SER A 166 -1.86 1.90 -13.06
N ASN A 167 -1.94 1.50 -11.79
CA ASN A 167 -2.82 0.45 -11.31
C ASN A 167 -4.17 0.95 -10.75
N GLY A 168 -4.61 2.14 -11.15
CA GLY A 168 -5.97 2.62 -10.90
C GLY A 168 -6.96 2.11 -11.95
N GLY A 169 -8.25 2.19 -11.64
CA GLY A 169 -9.34 1.96 -12.60
C GLY A 169 -10.02 0.61 -12.50
N HIS A 170 -9.74 -0.18 -11.45
CA HIS A 170 -10.29 -1.52 -11.28
C HIS A 170 -11.79 -1.53 -10.92
N TRP A 171 -12.26 -0.51 -10.18
CA TRP A 171 -13.68 -0.34 -9.75
C TRP A 171 -14.34 -1.65 -9.29
N ALA A 172 -13.85 -2.20 -8.17
CA ALA A 172 -14.33 -3.47 -7.62
C ALA A 172 -15.02 -3.29 -6.26
N ASP A 173 -15.81 -4.31 -5.92
CA ASP A 173 -16.52 -4.41 -4.64
C ASP A 173 -17.44 -3.21 -4.42
N ALA A 174 -18.46 -3.13 -5.27
CA ALA A 174 -19.47 -2.08 -5.21
C ALA A 174 -20.14 -2.05 -3.83
N ALA A 175 -20.06 -0.89 -3.17
CA ALA A 175 -20.67 -0.61 -1.87
C ALA A 175 -22.11 -0.04 -2.01
N GLY A 176 -22.51 0.32 -3.23
CA GLY A 176 -23.81 0.90 -3.56
C GLY A 176 -23.74 2.40 -3.90
N THR A 177 -24.90 3.03 -4.05
CA THR A 177 -25.01 4.44 -4.47
C THR A 177 -24.42 5.41 -3.44
N ALA A 178 -23.73 6.47 -3.86
CA ALA A 178 -23.18 7.45 -2.92
C ALA A 178 -24.28 8.21 -2.16
N SER A 179 -24.00 8.59 -0.91
CA SER A 179 -24.77 9.63 -0.23
C SER A 179 -24.55 11.00 -0.89
N ALA A 180 -25.54 11.89 -0.80
CA ALA A 180 -25.46 13.24 -1.38
C ALA A 180 -24.33 14.10 -0.79
N THR A 181 -23.87 13.75 0.42
CA THR A 181 -22.71 14.36 1.06
C THR A 181 -21.79 13.25 1.56
N VAL A 182 -20.52 13.35 1.20
CA VAL A 182 -19.43 12.47 1.64
C VAL A 182 -18.30 13.29 2.24
N MET A 183 -17.41 12.66 3.00
CA MET A 183 -16.22 13.32 3.51
C MET A 183 -15.06 13.06 2.55
N TYR A 184 -14.76 14.01 1.67
CA TYR A 184 -13.63 13.91 0.74
C TYR A 184 -12.32 13.85 1.53
N ARG A 185 -11.35 13.01 1.11
CA ARG A 185 -10.04 12.92 1.74
C ARG A 185 -8.89 13.26 0.80
N PHE A 186 -8.82 12.61 -0.36
CA PHE A 186 -7.81 12.89 -1.37
C PHE A 186 -8.23 12.39 -2.75
N THR A 187 -7.57 12.90 -3.78
CA THR A 187 -7.67 12.39 -5.15
C THR A 187 -6.57 11.35 -5.36
N THR A 188 -6.92 10.19 -5.88
CA THR A 188 -5.99 9.13 -6.27
C THR A 188 -4.87 9.65 -7.19
N ARG A 189 -3.70 9.01 -7.14
CA ARG A 189 -2.50 9.53 -7.80
C ARG A 189 -2.66 9.72 -9.32
N ASP A 190 -3.38 8.81 -9.98
CA ASP A 190 -3.72 8.89 -11.40
C ASP A 190 -4.77 9.96 -11.74
N GLY A 191 -5.41 10.56 -10.73
CA GLY A 191 -6.36 11.65 -10.88
C GLY A 191 -7.79 11.24 -11.20
N ARG A 192 -8.13 9.95 -11.19
CA ARG A 192 -9.40 9.45 -11.74
C ARG A 192 -10.47 9.15 -10.69
N ALA A 193 -10.06 8.90 -9.45
CA ALA A 193 -10.95 8.64 -8.33
C ALA A 193 -10.64 9.57 -7.15
N ALA A 194 -11.62 9.78 -6.29
CA ALA A 194 -11.46 10.39 -4.98
C ALA A 194 -11.72 9.35 -3.90
N VAL A 195 -10.86 9.34 -2.87
CA VAL A 195 -11.12 8.61 -1.63
C VAL A 195 -12.01 9.46 -0.75
N VAL A 196 -13.12 8.87 -0.32
CA VAL A 196 -14.13 9.53 0.49
C VAL A 196 -14.58 8.61 1.62
N ARG A 197 -15.08 9.18 2.72
CA ARG A 197 -15.89 8.47 3.70
C ARG A 197 -17.35 8.78 3.47
N ASP A 198 -18.12 7.79 3.07
CA ASP A 198 -19.57 7.85 2.99
C ASP A 198 -20.18 7.54 4.38
N PRO A 199 -21.19 8.29 4.85
CA PRO A 199 -21.77 8.11 6.18
C PRO A 199 -22.48 6.76 6.35
N SER A 200 -23.02 6.18 5.28
CA SER A 200 -23.76 4.92 5.32
C SER A 200 -22.90 3.71 4.93
N ARG A 201 -21.79 3.91 4.22
CA ARG A 201 -20.98 2.83 3.63
C ARG A 201 -19.54 2.79 4.12
N GLY A 202 -19.06 3.85 4.75
CA GLY A 202 -17.68 3.99 5.21
C GLY A 202 -16.73 4.47 4.12
N TRP A 203 -15.44 4.18 4.29
CA TRP A 203 -14.39 4.55 3.33
C TRP A 203 -14.50 3.79 2.02
N GLY A 204 -14.30 4.50 0.91
CA GLY A 204 -14.28 3.94 -0.44
C GLY A 204 -13.86 4.98 -1.48
N PHE A 205 -14.13 4.65 -2.75
CA PHE A 205 -13.75 5.41 -3.92
C PHE A 205 -14.97 5.83 -4.73
N LEU A 206 -14.98 7.08 -5.17
CA LEU A 206 -15.89 7.59 -6.18
C LEU A 206 -15.09 8.07 -7.41
N PRO A 207 -15.65 7.98 -8.63
CA PRO A 207 -15.08 8.67 -9.78
C PRO A 207 -14.90 10.16 -9.49
N ILE A 208 -13.82 10.77 -9.98
CA ILE A 208 -13.50 12.17 -9.65
C ILE A 208 -14.59 13.16 -10.08
N GLY A 209 -15.37 12.83 -11.12
CA GLY A 209 -16.53 13.61 -11.56
C GLY A 209 -17.77 13.49 -10.67
N CYS A 210 -17.78 12.58 -9.70
CA CYS A 210 -18.92 12.30 -8.82
C CYS A 210 -18.84 13.00 -7.46
N VAL A 211 -17.75 13.71 -7.17
CA VAL A 211 -17.58 14.44 -5.90
C VAL A 211 -16.97 15.80 -6.17
N THR A 212 -17.53 16.82 -5.53
CA THR A 212 -16.97 18.17 -5.60
C THR A 212 -15.69 18.23 -4.79
N ARG A 213 -14.58 18.55 -5.45
CA ARG A 213 -13.28 18.72 -4.77
C ARG A 213 -13.31 19.96 -3.85
N PRO A 214 -12.85 19.86 -2.59
CA PRO A 214 -12.68 21.01 -1.70
C PRO A 214 -11.67 22.03 -2.24
N SER A 215 -11.77 23.28 -1.75
CA SER A 215 -10.87 24.37 -2.13
C SER A 215 -9.54 24.37 -1.36
N ALA A 216 -9.57 24.03 -0.07
CA ALA A 216 -8.36 23.93 0.76
C ALA A 216 -7.68 22.58 0.54
N LEU A 217 -6.50 22.60 -0.09
CA LEU A 217 -5.74 21.40 -0.42
C LEU A 217 -4.30 21.51 0.12
N TYR A 218 -3.76 20.35 0.47
CA TYR A 218 -2.46 20.15 1.08
C TYR A 218 -1.75 19.06 0.26
N ASN A 219 -0.60 19.40 -0.32
CA ASN A 219 0.20 18.50 -1.15
C ASN A 219 1.66 18.42 -0.67
N ASP A 220 1.89 18.76 0.61
CA ASP A 220 3.11 18.41 1.33
C ASP A 220 3.32 16.89 1.31
N ASN A 221 4.59 16.48 1.30
CA ASN A 221 4.93 15.10 1.58
C ASN A 221 4.86 14.87 3.10
N ASP A 222 4.45 13.66 3.50
CA ASP A 222 4.66 13.22 4.89
C ASP A 222 6.16 13.16 5.18
#